data_AF-A0A6V7LVY0-F1
#
_entry.id   AF-A0A6V7LVY0-F1
#
_cell.length_a   1.000
_cell.length_b   1.000
_cell.length_c   1.000
_cell.angle_alpha   90.00
_cell.angle_beta   90.00
_cell.angle_gamma   90.00
#
_symmetry.space_group_name_H-M   'P 1'
#
loop_
_entity.id
_entity.type
_entity.pdbx_description
1 polymer ?
#
loop_
_entity_poly.entity_id
_entity_poly.type
_entity_poly.pdbx_seq_one_letter_code
_entity_poly.pdbx_strand_id
1 'polypeptide(L)'
;TLVSPTTPRAETGIYWGYTVRLASSISEIFAKCPYATGYDLTIGTSDKGSSIDNVPSKSLNYNHGLIVFGGLAGLEAAVDADPNLPVDDPSMLFETYLNTCPEQGSRTIRTEEAILVSLSEIRAKLNAKNPAKPNAQFHSFKEDEVNASRNKKVQEKPKVYNSDSSEEENGSGRD
;
A
#
# COMPACT_ATOMS: atom_id res chain seq x y z
N THR A 1 3.44 27.57 22.13
CA THR A 1 4.54 28.07 21.27
C THR A 1 4.31 27.57 19.87
N LEU A 2 4.62 28.36 18.84
CA LEU A 2 4.52 27.93 17.44
C LEU A 2 5.69 26.99 17.11
N VAL A 3 5.43 25.85 16.50
CA VAL A 3 6.44 24.86 16.08
C VAL A 3 6.28 24.50 14.61
N SER A 4 7.29 23.85 14.03
CA SER A 4 7.21 23.34 12.65
C SER A 4 6.08 22.32 12.52
N PRO A 5 5.34 22.29 11.39
CA PRO A 5 4.36 21.24 11.11
C PRO A 5 4.93 19.80 11.15
N THR A 6 6.25 19.64 11.00
CA THR A 6 6.92 18.33 11.10
C THR A 6 7.22 17.91 12.55
N THR A 7 7.23 18.85 13.49
CA THR A 7 7.58 18.62 14.90
C THR A 7 6.68 17.59 15.57
N PRO A 8 5.33 17.65 15.46
CA PRO A 8 4.46 16.63 16.07
C PRO A 8 4.84 15.21 15.66
N ARG A 9 5.01 14.96 14.36
CA ARG A 9 5.39 13.63 13.85
C ARG A 9 6.77 13.19 14.36
N ALA A 10 7.76 14.08 14.37
CA ALA A 10 9.13 13.77 14.74
C ALA A 10 9.31 13.53 16.25
N GLU A 11 8.55 14.25 17.08
CA GLU A 11 8.71 14.20 18.54
C GLU A 11 7.78 13.18 19.20
N THR A 12 6.56 12.99 18.68
CA THR A 12 5.53 12.16 19.33
C THR A 12 5.07 10.96 18.49
N GLY A 13 5.44 10.89 17.21
CA GLY A 13 4.99 9.82 16.30
C GLY A 13 3.54 9.97 15.82
N ILE A 14 2.86 11.08 16.16
CA ILE A 14 1.49 11.35 15.69
C ILE A 14 1.50 11.68 14.19
N TYR A 15 0.60 11.06 13.43
CA TYR A 15 0.33 11.46 12.05
C TYR A 15 -0.31 12.85 12.02
N TRP A 16 0.29 13.78 11.29
CA TRP A 16 -0.11 15.19 11.28
C TRP A 16 -0.66 15.64 9.92
N GLY A 17 -1.30 14.71 9.21
CA GLY A 17 -1.82 14.96 7.87
C GLY A 17 -0.75 14.90 6.77
N TYR A 18 -1.10 15.47 5.63
CA TYR A 18 -0.26 15.57 4.45
C TYR A 18 -0.27 17.00 3.90
N THR A 19 0.75 17.34 3.12
CA THR A 19 0.80 18.59 2.34
C THR A 19 0.47 18.28 0.89
N VAL A 20 -0.27 19.18 0.23
CA VAL A 20 -0.54 19.08 -1.21
C VAL A 20 0.44 19.96 -1.97
N ARG A 21 1.04 19.41 -3.02
CA ARG A 21 1.92 20.14 -3.94
C ARG A 21 1.44 19.88 -5.36
N LEU A 22 1.32 20.94 -6.15
CA LEU A 22 1.06 20.84 -7.59
C LEU A 22 2.40 20.71 -8.33
N ALA A 23 2.42 19.86 -9.34
CA ALA A 23 3.50 19.71 -10.31
C ALA A 23 2.86 19.75 -11.70
N SER A 24 3.43 20.53 -12.62
CA SER A 24 2.92 20.68 -13.99
C SER A 24 3.35 19.55 -14.93
N SER A 25 4.34 18.76 -14.52
CA SER A 25 4.87 17.62 -15.26
C SER A 25 5.45 16.58 -14.30
N ILE A 26 5.70 15.37 -14.80
CA ILE A 26 6.27 14.28 -13.99
C ILE A 26 7.72 14.57 -13.59
N SER A 27 8.53 15.19 -14.45
CA SER A 27 9.90 15.64 -14.12
C SER A 27 9.91 16.64 -12.95
N GLU A 28 8.91 17.51 -12.87
CA GLU A 28 8.79 18.49 -11.78
C GLU A 28 8.49 17.83 -10.42
N ILE A 29 7.94 16.62 -10.40
CA ILE A 29 7.78 15.85 -9.16
C ILE A 29 9.14 15.65 -8.50
N PHE A 30 10.16 15.31 -9.28
CA PHE A 30 11.53 15.06 -8.83
C PHE A 30 12.33 16.35 -8.65
N ALA A 31 12.30 17.24 -9.66
CA ALA A 31 13.12 18.46 -9.66
C ALA A 31 12.74 19.45 -8.55
N LYS A 32 11.47 19.49 -8.14
CA LYS A 32 10.97 20.33 -7.03
C LYS A 32 10.68 19.51 -5.77
N CYS A 33 11.49 18.49 -5.51
CA CYS A 33 11.43 17.74 -4.25
C CYS A 33 11.65 18.69 -3.05
N PRO A 34 10.79 18.64 -1.99
CA PRO A 34 10.94 19.50 -0.82
C PRO A 34 12.06 19.05 0.13
N TYR A 35 12.68 17.90 -0.12
CA TYR A 35 13.75 17.34 0.70
C TYR A 35 15.11 17.63 0.09
N ALA A 36 16.04 18.14 0.90
CA ALA A 36 17.38 18.51 0.44
C ALA A 36 18.17 17.33 -0.16
N THR A 37 17.90 16.10 0.30
CA THR A 37 18.52 14.87 -0.21
C THR A 37 17.74 14.22 -1.35
N GLY A 38 16.64 14.84 -1.81
CA GLY A 38 15.71 14.23 -2.75
C GLY A 38 14.90 13.08 -2.15
N TYR A 39 14.15 12.39 -3.02
CA TYR A 39 13.52 11.12 -2.70
C TYR A 39 14.56 10.00 -2.86
N ASP A 40 14.93 9.32 -1.77
CA ASP A 40 15.95 8.26 -1.76
C ASP A 40 15.37 6.86 -1.98
N LEU A 41 14.08 6.77 -2.26
CA LEU A 41 13.37 5.59 -2.76
C LEU A 41 12.24 6.08 -3.66
N THR A 42 12.18 5.58 -4.89
CA THR A 42 11.15 5.95 -5.86
C THR A 42 10.48 4.69 -6.41
N ILE A 43 9.14 4.64 -6.32
CA ILE A 43 8.34 3.50 -6.72
C ILE A 43 7.29 3.97 -7.73
N GLY A 44 7.33 3.44 -8.94
CA GLY A 44 6.24 3.56 -9.90
C GLY A 44 5.31 2.35 -9.80
N THR A 45 4.00 2.56 -9.93
CA THR A 45 3.01 1.46 -9.90
C THR A 45 2.41 1.23 -11.29
N SER A 46 2.36 -0.03 -11.73
CA SER A 46 1.72 -0.44 -12.98
C SER A 46 1.43 -1.94 -12.97
N ASP A 47 0.37 -2.36 -13.67
CA ASP A 47 0.08 -3.76 -13.97
C ASP A 47 1.22 -4.47 -14.75
N LYS A 48 2.02 -3.70 -15.50
CA LYS A 48 3.21 -4.15 -16.23
C LYS A 48 4.48 -4.23 -15.37
N GLY A 49 4.40 -3.80 -14.11
CA GLY A 49 5.53 -3.82 -13.18
C GLY A 49 5.89 -5.22 -12.69
N SER A 50 7.02 -5.33 -12.00
CA SER A 50 7.40 -6.57 -11.31
C SER A 50 6.46 -6.85 -10.13
N SER A 51 6.12 -8.12 -9.88
CA SER A 51 5.20 -8.47 -8.79
C SER A 51 5.76 -8.04 -7.43
N ILE A 52 4.92 -7.37 -6.63
CA ILE A 52 5.19 -6.99 -5.24
C ILE A 52 5.50 -8.21 -4.35
N ASP A 53 5.04 -9.39 -4.71
CA ASP A 53 5.28 -10.64 -3.97
C ASP A 53 6.76 -11.03 -3.99
N ASN A 54 7.46 -10.67 -5.05
CA ASN A 54 8.90 -10.91 -5.19
C ASN A 54 9.73 -9.97 -4.31
N VAL A 55 9.14 -8.89 -3.79
CA VAL A 55 9.84 -7.94 -2.92
C VAL A 55 9.87 -8.50 -1.50
N PRO A 56 11.07 -8.73 -0.91
CA PRO A 56 11.15 -9.25 0.45
C PRO A 56 10.60 -8.25 1.48
N SER A 57 10.06 -8.78 2.59
CA SER A 57 9.57 -7.95 3.69
C SER A 57 10.68 -7.07 4.27
N LYS A 58 10.38 -5.80 4.56
CA LYS A 58 11.33 -4.81 5.12
C LYS A 58 12.66 -4.67 4.35
N SER A 59 12.64 -4.85 3.03
CA SER A 59 13.83 -4.72 2.17
C SER A 59 14.05 -3.31 1.60
N LEU A 60 12.98 -2.51 1.47
CA LEU A 60 13.04 -1.19 0.83
C LEU A 60 13.42 -0.12 1.85
N ASN A 61 14.70 0.24 1.91
CA ASN A 61 15.25 1.20 2.89
C ASN A 61 15.12 2.65 2.40
N TYR A 62 14.57 3.55 3.22
CA TYR A 62 14.36 4.95 2.79
C TYR A 62 14.33 5.95 3.95
N ASN A 63 14.64 7.21 3.63
CA ASN A 63 14.30 8.39 4.44
C ASN A 63 13.07 9.11 3.87
N HIS A 64 13.02 9.26 2.55
CA HIS A 64 12.02 9.98 1.77
C HIS A 64 11.57 9.13 0.58
N GLY A 65 10.52 8.34 0.78
CA GLY A 65 9.93 7.52 -0.27
C GLY A 65 8.93 8.30 -1.12
N LEU A 66 8.94 8.06 -2.42
CA LEU A 66 7.96 8.54 -3.38
C LEU A 66 7.27 7.34 -4.03
N ILE A 67 5.94 7.31 -4.01
CA ILE A 67 5.14 6.31 -4.73
C ILE A 67 4.29 7.07 -5.75
N VAL A 68 4.38 6.70 -7.02
CA VAL A 68 3.73 7.42 -8.12
C VAL A 68 2.72 6.51 -8.80
N PHE A 69 1.50 7.03 -8.95
CA PHE A 69 0.36 6.34 -9.54
C PHE A 69 0.01 6.97 -10.88
N GLY A 70 -0.25 6.13 -11.87
CA GLY A 70 -0.78 6.55 -13.16
C GLY A 70 -2.28 6.86 -13.12
N GLY A 71 -2.73 7.54 -14.17
CA GLY A 71 -4.17 7.74 -14.45
C GLY A 71 -4.74 6.57 -15.27
N LEU A 72 -5.83 6.84 -16.01
CA LEU A 72 -6.47 5.85 -16.88
C LEU A 72 -5.50 5.24 -17.92
N ALA A 73 -4.59 6.06 -18.45
CA ALA A 73 -3.59 5.65 -19.44
C ALA A 73 -2.23 5.31 -18.81
N GLY A 74 -2.20 5.00 -17.51
CA GLY A 74 -0.97 4.66 -16.81
C GLY A 74 -0.05 5.86 -16.55
N LEU A 75 1.22 5.57 -16.29
CA LEU A 75 2.28 6.57 -16.13
C LEU A 75 2.83 7.01 -17.49
N GLU A 76 2.68 6.18 -18.51
CA GLU A 76 3.05 6.41 -19.90
C GLU A 76 2.52 7.75 -20.40
N ALA A 77 1.24 8.05 -20.18
CA ALA A 77 0.66 9.32 -20.60
C ALA A 77 1.31 10.55 -19.96
N ALA A 78 1.82 10.43 -18.73
CA ALA A 78 2.53 11.54 -18.07
C ALA A 78 3.97 11.67 -18.56
N VAL A 79 4.61 10.55 -18.92
CA VAL A 79 5.95 10.51 -19.52
C VAL A 79 5.92 11.10 -20.93
N ASP A 80 5.01 10.64 -21.78
CA ASP A 80 4.84 11.10 -23.16
C ASP A 80 4.54 12.61 -23.24
N ALA A 81 3.84 13.15 -22.23
CA ALA A 81 3.47 14.56 -22.17
C ALA A 81 4.60 15.47 -21.65
N ASP A 82 5.69 14.93 -21.11
CA ASP A 82 6.77 15.70 -20.51
C ASP A 82 8.00 15.77 -21.44
N PRO A 83 8.20 16.89 -22.16
CA PRO A 83 9.29 17.02 -23.13
C PRO A 83 10.68 17.06 -22.48
N ASN A 84 10.76 17.16 -21.15
CA ASN A 84 12.04 17.16 -20.43
C ASN A 84 12.54 15.75 -20.11
N LEU A 85 11.72 14.72 -20.35
CA LEU A 85 12.10 13.33 -20.14
C LEU A 85 12.60 12.71 -21.45
N PRO A 86 13.84 12.20 -21.50
CA PRO A 86 14.38 11.55 -22.70
C PRO A 86 14.05 10.05 -22.74
N VAL A 87 12.99 9.61 -22.06
CA VAL A 87 12.63 8.19 -21.89
C VAL A 87 11.20 7.95 -22.30
N ASP A 88 10.95 6.82 -22.96
CA ASP A 88 9.61 6.38 -23.34
C ASP A 88 9.04 5.36 -22.33
N ASP A 89 9.90 4.61 -21.65
CA ASP A 89 9.50 3.64 -20.63
C ASP A 89 9.47 4.29 -19.23
N PRO A 90 8.30 4.39 -18.58
CA PRO A 90 8.20 4.94 -17.23
C PRO A 90 9.02 4.19 -16.19
N SER A 91 9.30 2.89 -16.40
CA SER A 91 10.06 2.08 -15.45
C SER A 91 11.46 2.66 -15.17
N MET A 92 12.04 3.35 -16.15
CA MET A 92 13.36 3.98 -16.09
C MET A 92 13.42 5.21 -15.17
N LEU A 93 12.28 5.76 -14.76
CA LEU A 93 12.19 6.90 -13.84
C LEU A 93 12.26 6.50 -12.37
N PHE A 94 12.11 5.21 -12.07
CA PHE A 94 11.93 4.72 -10.71
C PHE A 94 13.01 3.71 -10.36
N GLU A 95 13.40 3.68 -9.09
CA GLU A 95 14.24 2.61 -8.56
C GLU A 95 13.51 1.27 -8.60
N THR A 96 12.19 1.27 -8.37
CA THR A 96 11.36 0.08 -8.47
C THR A 96 10.06 0.36 -9.22
N TYR A 97 9.68 -0.55 -10.12
CA TYR A 97 8.43 -0.48 -10.86
C TYR A 97 7.59 -1.73 -10.56
N LEU A 98 6.45 -1.54 -9.89
CA LEU A 98 5.75 -2.62 -9.19
C LEU A 98 4.32 -2.80 -9.68
N ASN A 99 3.95 -4.07 -9.89
CA ASN A 99 2.57 -4.53 -9.87
C ASN A 99 2.20 -4.90 -8.43
N THR A 100 1.34 -4.10 -7.82
CA THR A 100 0.88 -4.22 -6.44
C THR A 100 -0.40 -5.03 -6.27
N CYS A 101 -0.99 -5.50 -7.36
CA CYS A 101 -2.12 -6.42 -7.35
C CYS A 101 -1.93 -7.48 -8.44
N PRO A 102 -0.97 -8.41 -8.26
CA PRO A 102 -0.82 -9.55 -9.15
C PRO A 102 -2.14 -10.31 -9.28
N GLU A 103 -2.38 -10.89 -10.46
CA GLU A 103 -3.59 -11.68 -10.74
C GLU A 103 -4.91 -10.89 -10.55
N GLN A 104 -4.88 -9.57 -10.74
CA GLN A 104 -6.09 -8.73 -10.67
C GLN A 104 -7.22 -9.30 -11.56
N GLY A 105 -8.41 -9.43 -10.98
CA GLY A 105 -9.60 -9.95 -11.68
C GLY A 105 -10.32 -8.91 -12.54
N SER A 106 -9.88 -7.65 -12.52
CA SER A 106 -10.40 -6.57 -13.35
C SER A 106 -9.40 -6.19 -14.45
N ARG A 107 -9.91 -5.65 -15.57
CA ARG A 107 -9.04 -5.10 -16.62
C ARG A 107 -8.30 -3.84 -16.14
N THR A 108 -8.92 -3.06 -15.28
CA THR A 108 -8.40 -1.80 -14.78
C THR A 108 -8.71 -1.69 -13.30
N ILE A 109 -7.74 -1.22 -12.53
CA ILE A 109 -7.92 -0.77 -11.15
C ILE A 109 -7.88 0.74 -11.22
N ARG A 110 -8.93 1.43 -10.76
CA ARG A 110 -8.94 2.90 -10.79
C ARG A 110 -7.88 3.43 -9.83
N THR A 111 -7.33 4.61 -10.11
CA THR A 111 -6.22 5.18 -9.33
C THR A 111 -6.52 5.24 -7.83
N GLU A 112 -7.75 5.59 -7.44
CA GLU A 112 -8.20 5.64 -6.04
C GLU A 112 -8.26 4.25 -5.36
N GLU A 113 -8.56 3.20 -6.12
CA GLU A 113 -8.51 1.80 -5.64
C GLU A 113 -7.05 1.34 -5.55
N ALA A 114 -6.26 1.67 -6.57
CA ALA A 114 -4.85 1.33 -6.66
C ALA A 114 -4.04 1.95 -5.51
N ILE A 115 -4.35 3.18 -5.08
CA ILE A 115 -3.69 3.83 -3.94
C ILE A 115 -3.86 2.98 -2.68
N LEU A 116 -5.07 2.53 -2.36
CA LEU A 116 -5.33 1.78 -1.13
C LEU A 116 -4.69 0.39 -1.15
N VAL A 117 -4.81 -0.33 -2.27
CA VAL A 117 -4.21 -1.66 -2.45
C VAL A 117 -2.68 -1.56 -2.36
N SER A 118 -2.09 -0.64 -3.11
CA SER A 118 -0.65 -0.47 -3.17
C SER A 118 -0.04 -0.05 -1.84
N LEU A 119 -0.63 0.93 -1.15
CA LEU A 119 -0.10 1.36 0.15
C LEU A 119 -0.20 0.26 1.21
N SER A 120 -1.22 -0.60 1.15
CA SER A 120 -1.38 -1.73 2.06
C SER A 120 -0.29 -2.78 1.86
N GLU A 121 -0.03 -3.16 0.61
CA GLU A 121 1.02 -4.12 0.26
C GLU A 121 2.43 -3.57 0.51
N ILE A 122 2.71 -2.36 0.01
CA ILE A 122 4.03 -1.72 0.11
C ILE A 122 4.40 -1.45 1.57
N ARG A 123 3.44 -1.19 2.47
CA ARG A 123 3.69 -0.99 3.91
C ARG A 123 4.53 -2.10 4.53
N ALA A 124 4.30 -3.36 4.15
CA ALA A 124 5.04 -4.50 4.67
C ALA A 124 6.49 -4.55 4.14
N LYS A 125 6.71 -4.04 2.92
CA LYS A 125 8.01 -4.04 2.24
C LYS A 125 8.92 -2.88 2.66
N LEU A 126 8.33 -1.76 3.06
CA LEU A 126 9.01 -0.53 3.48
C LEU A 126 9.75 -0.68 4.83
N ASN A 127 11.01 -0.25 4.85
CA ASN A 127 11.86 -0.14 6.03
C ASN A 127 12.39 1.29 6.19
N ALA A 128 11.72 2.10 7.01
CA ALA A 128 12.13 3.47 7.24
C ALA A 128 13.42 3.52 8.06
N LYS A 129 14.45 4.25 7.56
CA LYS A 129 15.70 4.49 8.30
C LYS A 129 15.45 5.25 9.61
N ASN A 130 14.42 6.10 9.61
CA ASN A 130 13.93 6.84 10.78
C ASN A 130 12.47 6.43 11.05
N PRO A 131 12.22 5.35 11.83
CA PRO A 131 10.87 4.87 12.09
C PRO A 131 10.08 5.85 12.98
N ALA A 132 8.75 5.81 12.86
CA ALA A 132 7.86 6.60 13.71
C ALA A 132 8.02 6.18 15.18
N LYS A 133 8.01 7.18 16.08
CA LYS A 133 8.06 6.91 17.52
C LYS A 133 6.78 6.22 17.98
N PRO A 134 6.85 5.38 19.03
CA PRO A 134 5.67 4.84 19.68
C PRO A 134 4.75 5.98 20.13
N ASN A 135 3.48 5.91 19.76
CA ASN A 135 2.48 6.91 20.13
C ASN A 135 1.57 6.35 21.22
N ALA A 136 1.64 6.94 22.41
CA ALA A 136 0.85 6.52 23.57
C ALA A 136 -0.65 6.84 23.44
N GLN A 137 -1.06 7.76 22.56
CA GLN A 137 -2.47 8.13 22.39
C GLN A 137 -3.30 7.02 21.72
N PHE A 138 -2.67 6.21 20.88
CA PHE A 138 -3.31 5.05 20.26
C PHE A 138 -2.62 3.82 20.81
N HIS A 139 -3.01 3.41 22.02
CA HIS A 139 -2.68 2.07 22.48
C HIS A 139 -3.16 1.10 21.41
N SER A 140 -2.22 0.47 20.70
CA SER A 140 -2.51 -0.70 19.89
C SER A 140 -3.40 -1.60 20.75
N PHE A 141 -4.55 -2.02 20.22
CA PHE A 141 -5.37 -3.05 20.85
C PHE A 141 -4.42 -4.10 21.41
N LYS A 142 -4.39 -4.26 22.74
CA LYS A 142 -3.38 -5.08 23.39
C LYS A 142 -3.40 -6.45 22.75
N GLU A 143 -2.28 -6.91 22.21
CA GLU A 143 -2.16 -8.25 21.61
C GLU A 143 -2.62 -9.35 22.59
N ASP A 144 -2.58 -9.05 23.89
CA ASP A 144 -3.07 -9.89 24.99
C ASP A 144 -4.57 -10.24 24.88
N GLU A 145 -5.43 -9.35 24.37
CA GLU A 145 -6.87 -9.62 24.23
C GLU A 145 -7.20 -10.49 23.01
N VAL A 146 -6.38 -10.40 21.95
CA VAL A 146 -6.54 -11.19 20.72
C VAL A 146 -6.08 -12.64 20.96
N ASN A 147 -5.00 -12.84 21.72
CA ASN A 147 -4.53 -14.18 22.07
C ASN A 147 -5.48 -14.90 23.05
N ALA A 148 -6.09 -14.19 23.99
CA ALA A 148 -7.14 -14.74 24.84
C ALA A 148 -8.39 -15.18 24.04
N SER A 149 -8.73 -14.45 22.97
CA SER A 149 -9.86 -14.76 22.08
C SER A 149 -9.54 -15.89 21.09
N ARG A 150 -8.30 -15.99 20.60
CA ARG A 150 -7.83 -17.10 19.75
C ARG A 150 -7.81 -18.42 20.50
N ASN A 151 -7.36 -18.45 21.75
CA ASN A 151 -7.36 -19.67 22.56
C ASN A 151 -8.77 -20.20 22.87
N LYS A 152 -9.80 -19.34 22.88
CA LYS A 152 -11.20 -19.79 22.97
C LYS A 152 -11.74 -20.36 21.65
N LYS A 153 -11.37 -19.78 20.49
CA LYS A 153 -11.84 -20.25 19.17
C LYS A 153 -11.18 -21.55 18.70
N VAL A 154 -9.96 -21.86 19.12
CA VAL A 154 -9.26 -23.11 18.74
C VAL A 154 -9.95 -24.37 19.29
N GLN A 155 -10.81 -24.25 20.31
CA GLN A 155 -11.56 -25.40 20.85
C GLN A 155 -12.86 -25.72 20.08
N GLU A 156 -13.34 -24.84 19.22
CA GLU A 156 -14.51 -25.13 18.38
C GLU A 156 -14.03 -25.65 17.01
N LYS A 157 -14.24 -26.95 16.77
CA LYS A 157 -14.02 -27.54 15.44
C LYS A 157 -14.87 -26.80 14.41
N PRO A 158 -14.32 -26.35 13.27
CA PRO A 158 -15.11 -25.72 12.23
C PRO A 158 -16.14 -26.71 11.69
N LYS A 159 -17.42 -26.29 11.65
CA LYS A 159 -18.45 -27.02 10.89
C LYS A 159 -18.13 -26.87 9.41
N VAL A 160 -17.68 -27.96 8.79
CA VAL A 160 -17.54 -28.06 7.34
C VAL A 160 -18.95 -28.05 6.75
N TYR A 161 -19.25 -27.02 5.96
CA TYR A 161 -20.49 -26.95 5.19
C TYR A 161 -20.28 -27.78 3.92
N ASN A 162 -20.86 -28.98 3.87
CA ASN A 162 -20.93 -29.77 2.63
C ASN A 162 -22.18 -29.34 1.88
N SER A 163 -22.01 -28.77 0.69
CA SER A 163 -23.10 -28.33 -0.18
C SER A 163 -23.83 -29.47 -0.90
N ASP A 164 -23.39 -30.73 -0.74
CA ASP A 164 -23.92 -31.91 -1.45
C ASP A 164 -24.66 -32.88 -0.51
N SER A 165 -25.62 -32.37 0.26
CA SER A 165 -26.65 -33.23 0.84
C SER A 165 -28.02 -32.61 0.59
N SER A 166 -28.57 -32.91 -0.58
CA SER A 166 -30.01 -32.84 -0.83
C SER A 166 -30.71 -33.76 0.18
N GLU A 167 -31.42 -33.17 1.14
CA GLU A 167 -32.35 -33.88 2.00
C GLU A 167 -33.49 -34.44 1.13
N GLU A 168 -33.42 -35.74 0.83
CA GLU A 168 -34.60 -36.51 0.43
C GLU A 168 -35.51 -36.64 1.65
N GLU A 169 -36.57 -35.82 1.69
CA GLU A 169 -37.72 -36.04 2.58
C GLU A 169 -38.40 -37.36 2.21
N ASN A 170 -37.94 -38.47 2.78
CA ASN A 170 -38.71 -39.70 2.86
C ASN A 170 -39.78 -39.56 3.95
N GLY A 171 -40.91 -38.97 3.58
CA GLY A 171 -42.16 -39.09 4.33
C GLY A 171 -42.69 -40.53 4.22
N SER A 172 -42.48 -41.34 5.25
CA SER A 172 -43.17 -42.63 5.38
C SER A 172 -43.56 -42.95 6.82
N GLY A 173 -44.87 -42.80 7.09
CA GLY A 173 -45.64 -43.65 7.97
C GLY A 173 -46.00 -43.08 9.34
N ARG A 174 -47.18 -43.34 9.91
CA ARG A 174 -48.34 -44.17 9.55
C ARG A 174 -49.47 -43.75 10.51
N ASP A 175 -50.70 -44.12 10.13
CA ASP A 175 -51.83 -44.59 10.96
C ASP A 175 -51.79 -44.39 12.49
#